data_AF-A0A2D4KHT5-F1
#
_entry.id   AF-A0A2D4KHT5-F1
#
_cell.length_a   1.000
_cell.length_b   1.000
_cell.length_c   1.000
_cell.angle_alpha   90.00
_cell.angle_beta   90.00
_cell.angle_gamma   90.00
#
_symmetry.space_group_name_H-M   'P 1'
#
loop_
_entity.id
_entity.type
_entity.pdbx_description
1 polymer ?
#
loop_
_entity_poly.entity_id
_entity_poly.type
_entity_poly.pdbx_seq_one_letter_code
_entity_poly.pdbx_strand_id
1 'polypeptide(L)'
;LFQTIPIKVGKFFFDDLNKIVLRFIWQGRKARIKLKLLQDARTRGGFALPNWEIYYQATSLMWIKEWITLRNTRLLILEGHDLLLGWHAFLWYGGTKTQGYFRRHYIREALFLNWQKIKKQCYLKIPTWVSTIEAFS
;
A
#
# COMPACT_ATOMS: atom_id res chain seq x y z
N LEU A 1 -9.72 12.33 2.64
CA LEU A 1 -9.82 10.86 2.82
C LEU A 1 -8.62 10.43 3.66
N PHE A 2 -8.80 9.67 4.74
CA PHE A 2 -7.79 9.39 5.77
C PHE A 2 -6.41 8.99 5.17
N GLN A 3 -5.46 9.92 5.18
CA GLN A 3 -4.05 9.62 4.91
C GLN A 3 -3.47 9.03 6.20
N THR A 4 -3.47 7.71 6.29
CA THR A 4 -2.82 7.02 7.40
C THR A 4 -1.31 6.99 7.16
N ILE A 5 -0.55 7.19 8.23
CA ILE A 5 0.90 6.98 8.21
C ILE A 5 1.14 5.53 7.78
N PRO A 6 2.04 5.27 6.81
CA PRO A 6 2.35 3.91 6.40
C PRO A 6 3.04 3.15 7.54
N ILE A 7 2.25 2.39 8.28
CA ILE A 7 2.71 1.52 9.35
C ILE A 7 2.59 0.09 8.86
N LYS A 8 3.54 -0.77 9.23
CA LYS A 8 3.47 -2.18 8.89
C LYS A 8 2.33 -2.86 9.65
N VAL A 9 1.23 -3.15 8.95
CA VAL A 9 0.09 -3.86 9.51
C VAL A 9 0.09 -5.32 9.07
N GLY A 10 -0.04 -6.23 10.03
CA GLY A 10 -0.13 -7.68 9.79
C GLY A 10 -1.56 -8.12 9.45
N LYS A 11 -1.70 -9.30 8.85
CA LYS A 11 -3.02 -9.86 8.47
C LYS A 11 -3.97 -10.03 9.66
N PHE A 12 -3.43 -10.44 10.81
CA PHE A 12 -4.19 -10.63 12.06
C PHE A 12 -4.98 -9.38 12.47
N PHE A 13 -4.43 -8.18 12.27
CA PHE A 13 -5.13 -6.94 12.57
C PHE A 13 -6.40 -6.78 11.73
N PHE A 14 -6.33 -7.06 10.43
CA PHE A 14 -7.48 -6.99 9.54
C PHE A 14 -8.50 -8.08 9.88
N ASP A 15 -8.05 -9.28 10.25
CA ASP A 15 -8.94 -10.37 10.66
C ASP A 15 -9.70 -10.02 11.94
N ASP A 16 -9.04 -9.39 12.92
CA ASP A 16 -9.69 -8.97 14.16
C ASP A 16 -10.64 -7.78 13.95
N LEU A 17 -10.27 -6.80 13.11
CA LEU A 17 -11.20 -5.75 12.68
C LEU A 17 -12.43 -6.34 11.99
N ASN A 18 -12.25 -7.29 11.08
CA ASN A 18 -13.35 -7.96 10.41
C ASN A 18 -14.26 -8.70 11.42
N LYS A 19 -13.69 -9.37 12.44
CA LYS A 19 -14.48 -10.02 13.50
C LYS A 19 -15.28 -9.03 14.34
N ILE A 20 -14.71 -7.88 14.68
CA ILE A 20 -15.40 -6.84 15.45
C ILE A 20 -16.55 -6.26 14.63
N VAL A 21 -16.29 -5.90 13.37
CA VAL A 21 -17.30 -5.36 12.45
C VAL A 21 -18.42 -6.37 12.20
N LEU A 22 -18.08 -7.65 11.99
CA LEU A 22 -19.10 -8.69 11.85
C LEU A 22 -19.95 -8.86 13.11
N ARG A 23 -19.33 -8.87 14.30
CA ARG A 23 -20.07 -8.93 15.56
C ARG A 23 -20.99 -7.72 15.73
N PHE A 24 -20.55 -6.54 15.32
CA PHE A 24 -21.37 -5.33 15.34
C PHE A 24 -22.58 -5.44 14.39
N ILE A 25 -22.35 -5.79 13.12
CA ILE A 25 -23.42 -5.93 12.10
C ILE A 25 -24.48 -6.94 12.54
N TRP A 26 -24.06 -8.05 13.13
CA TRP A 26 -24.96 -9.12 13.56
C TRP A 26 -25.41 -8.99 15.02
N GLN A 27 -25.07 -7.89 15.71
CA GLN A 27 -25.42 -7.65 17.12
C GLN A 27 -25.06 -8.84 18.03
N GLY A 28 -23.85 -9.40 17.85
CA GLY A 28 -23.36 -10.57 18.60
C GLY A 28 -23.97 -11.91 18.17
N ARG A 29 -24.92 -11.93 17.22
CA ARG A 29 -25.52 -13.16 16.69
C ARG A 29 -24.62 -13.78 15.61
N LYS A 30 -24.92 -15.04 15.26
CA LYS A 30 -24.23 -15.75 14.18
C LYS A 30 -24.43 -15.03 12.84
N ALA A 31 -23.33 -14.82 12.11
CA ALA A 31 -23.36 -14.20 10.79
C ALA A 31 -24.22 -15.02 9.81
N ARG A 32 -25.16 -14.35 9.14
CA ARG A 32 -26.06 -15.00 8.16
C ARG A 32 -25.53 -14.93 6.73
N ILE A 33 -24.65 -13.98 6.44
CA ILE A 33 -24.07 -13.74 5.12
C ILE A 33 -22.55 -13.88 5.22
N LYS A 34 -21.93 -14.55 4.24
CA LYS A 34 -20.46 -14.68 4.16
C LYS A 34 -19.83 -13.29 3.98
N LEU A 35 -18.72 -13.03 4.67
CA LEU A 35 -18.01 -11.75 4.61
C LEU A 35 -17.65 -11.32 3.17
N LYS A 36 -17.22 -12.27 2.32
CA LYS A 36 -16.91 -11.99 0.90
C LYS A 36 -18.09 -11.39 0.13
N LEU A 37 -19.32 -11.85 0.41
CA LEU A 37 -20.53 -11.31 -0.23
C LEU A 37 -20.91 -9.94 0.35
N LEU A 38 -20.71 -9.74 1.65
CA LEU A 38 -20.89 -8.43 2.27
C LEU A 38 -19.95 -7.38 1.65
N GLN A 39 -18.69 -7.76 1.41
CA GLN A 39 -17.66 -6.88 0.85
C GLN A 39 -17.77 -6.68 -0.67
N ASP A 40 -18.59 -7.46 -1.37
CA ASP A 40 -18.75 -7.29 -2.81
C ASP A 40 -19.55 -6.02 -3.14
N ALA A 41 -19.36 -5.51 -4.35
CA ALA A 41 -20.05 -4.35 -4.85
C ALA A 41 -21.57 -4.60 -4.94
N ARG A 42 -22.36 -3.53 -4.74
CA ARG A 42 -23.82 -3.58 -4.88
C ARG A 42 -24.26 -4.01 -6.28
N THR A 43 -23.50 -3.67 -7.32
CA THR A 43 -23.74 -4.08 -8.70
C THR A 43 -23.64 -5.60 -8.92
N ARG A 44 -22.91 -6.31 -8.05
CA ARG A 44 -22.77 -7.77 -8.06
C ARG A 44 -23.65 -8.47 -7.01
N GLY A 45 -24.60 -7.75 -6.43
CA GLY A 45 -25.50 -8.26 -5.38
C GLY A 45 -24.88 -8.29 -3.99
N GLY A 46 -23.74 -7.61 -3.78
CA GLY A 46 -23.14 -7.44 -2.46
C GLY A 46 -23.66 -6.22 -1.69
N PHE A 47 -23.07 -5.97 -0.51
CA PHE A 47 -23.47 -4.86 0.36
C PHE A 47 -22.49 -3.68 0.37
N ALA A 48 -21.40 -3.78 -0.40
CA ALA A 48 -20.29 -2.83 -0.45
C ALA A 48 -19.66 -2.54 0.93
N LEU A 49 -19.60 -3.55 1.79
CA LEU A 49 -18.87 -3.46 3.05
C LEU A 49 -17.38 -3.21 2.77
N PRO A 50 -16.74 -2.21 3.41
CA PRO A 50 -15.32 -1.97 3.22
C PRO A 50 -14.46 -3.21 3.50
N ASN A 51 -13.52 -3.49 2.61
CA ASN A 51 -12.42 -4.40 2.88
C ASN A 51 -11.22 -3.61 3.39
N TRP A 52 -10.97 -3.68 4.69
CA TRP A 52 -9.92 -2.92 5.38
C TRP A 52 -8.52 -3.19 4.84
N GLU A 53 -8.23 -4.42 4.40
CA GLU A 53 -6.92 -4.77 3.83
C GLU A 53 -6.72 -4.05 2.49
N ILE A 54 -7.75 -4.04 1.64
CA ILE A 54 -7.71 -3.34 0.35
C ILE A 54 -7.60 -1.84 0.56
N TYR A 55 -8.33 -1.28 1.52
CA TYR A 55 -8.22 0.14 1.88
C TYR A 55 -6.80 0.52 2.32
N TYR A 56 -6.17 -0.29 3.18
CA TYR A 56 -4.80 -0.09 3.62
C TYR A 56 -3.77 -0.20 2.47
N GLN A 57 -4.00 -1.14 1.54
CA GLN A 57 -3.17 -1.25 0.34
C GLN A 57 -3.31 -0.01 -0.55
N ALA A 58 -4.55 0.48 -0.75
CA ALA A 58 -4.82 1.68 -1.53
C ALA A 58 -4.19 2.94 -0.93
N THR A 59 -4.22 3.12 0.39
CA THR A 59 -3.55 4.26 1.04
C THR A 59 -2.03 4.19 0.85
N SER A 60 -1.45 2.99 0.94
CA SER A 60 -0.01 2.79 0.68
C SER A 60 0.37 3.14 -0.76
N LEU A 61 -0.49 2.81 -1.74
CA LEU A 61 -0.28 3.21 -3.13
C LEU A 61 -0.35 4.72 -3.33
N MET A 62 -1.21 5.42 -2.58
CA MET A 62 -1.28 6.88 -2.64
C MET A 62 0.04 7.53 -2.23
N TRP A 63 0.66 7.05 -1.15
CA TRP A 63 1.99 7.50 -0.73
C TRP A 63 3.05 7.23 -1.80
N ILE A 64 3.08 6.00 -2.34
CA ILE A 64 4.03 5.63 -3.40
C ILE A 64 3.82 6.50 -4.64
N LYS A 65 2.58 6.79 -5.03
CA LYS A 65 2.26 7.67 -6.16
C LYS A 65 2.82 9.08 -5.92
N GLU A 66 2.55 9.68 -4.77
CA GLU A 66 3.06 11.01 -4.43
C GLU A 66 4.58 11.05 -4.53
N TRP A 67 5.25 10.01 -4.01
CA TRP A 67 6.69 9.89 -4.12
C TRP A 67 7.11 9.81 -5.61
N ILE A 68 6.50 8.90 -6.40
CA ILE A 68 6.88 8.64 -7.80
C ILE A 68 6.77 9.89 -8.64
N THR A 69 5.74 10.70 -8.40
CA THR A 69 5.48 11.91 -9.21
C THR A 69 6.54 12.99 -9.05
N LEU A 70 7.43 12.89 -8.06
CA LEU A 70 8.56 13.80 -7.86
C LEU A 70 8.18 15.29 -7.72
N ARG A 71 6.90 15.60 -7.49
CA ARG A 71 6.40 16.99 -7.46
C ARG A 71 6.70 17.71 -6.14
N ASN A 72 6.79 16.97 -5.04
CA ASN A 72 6.97 17.56 -3.71
C ASN A 72 8.44 17.50 -3.27
N THR A 73 9.21 18.51 -3.63
CA THR A 73 10.66 18.62 -3.36
C THR A 73 11.00 18.53 -1.87
N ARG A 74 10.18 19.10 -0.97
CA ARG A 74 10.41 19.05 0.48
C ARG A 74 10.34 17.61 1.02
N LEU A 75 9.39 16.85 0.53
CA LEU A 75 9.18 15.46 0.92
C LEU A 75 10.29 14.56 0.35
N LEU A 76 10.73 14.82 -0.89
CA LEU A 76 11.82 14.09 -1.56
C LEU A 76 13.20 14.32 -0.93
N ILE A 77 13.47 15.54 -0.47
CA ILE A 77 14.71 15.90 0.25
C ILE A 77 14.81 15.11 1.56
N LEU A 78 13.72 15.04 2.34
CA LEU A 78 13.66 14.24 3.57
C LEU A 78 13.85 12.74 3.31
N GLU A 79 13.53 12.29 2.11
CA GLU A 79 13.59 10.89 1.73
C GLU A 79 14.96 10.45 1.19
N GLY A 80 15.81 11.41 0.83
CA GLY A 80 17.14 11.17 0.25
C GLY A 80 17.04 10.75 -1.21
N HIS A 81 16.19 11.42 -1.99
CA HIS A 81 16.04 11.10 -3.42
C HIS A 81 17.34 11.25 -4.23
N ASP A 82 18.31 12.03 -3.73
CA ASP A 82 19.64 12.26 -4.30
C ASP A 82 20.65 11.12 -4.06
N LEU A 83 20.20 9.98 -3.53
CA LEU A 83 21.06 8.80 -3.34
C LEU A 83 21.42 8.16 -4.68
N LEU A 84 22.61 7.54 -4.74
CA LEU A 84 23.27 7.02 -5.95
C LEU A 84 22.39 6.06 -6.79
N LEU A 85 21.47 5.37 -6.13
CA LEU A 85 20.28 4.78 -6.75
C LEU A 85 19.07 5.48 -6.13
N GLY A 86 18.35 6.26 -6.94
CA GLY A 86 17.12 6.90 -6.52
C GLY A 86 16.13 5.87 -5.94
N TRP A 87 15.34 6.28 -4.96
CA TRP A 87 14.44 5.40 -4.23
C TRP A 87 13.41 4.69 -5.15
N HIS A 88 13.08 5.23 -6.33
CA HIS A 88 12.26 4.58 -7.35
C HIS A 88 12.88 3.29 -7.88
N ALA A 89 14.18 3.31 -8.16
CA ALA A 89 14.93 2.13 -8.59
C ALA A 89 14.96 1.10 -7.45
N PHE A 90 15.06 1.55 -6.20
CA PHE A 90 15.00 0.67 -5.04
C PHE A 90 13.64 -0.05 -4.91
N LEU A 91 12.52 0.65 -5.11
CA LEU A 91 11.18 0.05 -5.09
C LEU A 91 11.02 -1.07 -6.13
N TRP A 92 11.57 -0.87 -7.33
CA TRP A 92 11.44 -1.83 -8.42
C TRP A 92 12.39 -3.02 -8.28
N TYR A 93 13.70 -2.75 -8.15
CA TYR A 93 14.77 -3.75 -8.16
C TYR A 93 15.06 -4.38 -6.78
N GLY A 94 14.53 -3.82 -5.69
CA GLY A 94 14.59 -4.41 -4.35
C GLY A 94 15.86 -4.10 -3.53
N GLY A 95 16.79 -3.34 -4.11
CA GLY A 95 18.04 -2.91 -3.49
C GLY A 95 19.10 -4.02 -3.34
N THR A 96 20.37 -3.63 -3.31
CA THR A 96 21.51 -4.51 -3.00
C THR A 96 21.78 -4.57 -1.49
N LYS A 97 22.63 -5.51 -1.02
CA LYS A 97 22.98 -5.67 0.41
C LYS A 97 23.53 -4.38 1.07
N THR A 98 24.11 -3.46 0.30
CA THR A 98 24.63 -2.16 0.75
C THR A 98 23.54 -1.13 1.06
N GLN A 99 22.29 -1.37 0.65
CA GLN A 99 21.17 -0.43 0.76
C GLN A 99 20.30 -0.66 2.02
N GLY A 100 20.86 -1.32 3.05
CA GLY A 100 20.15 -1.66 4.28
C GLY A 100 19.59 -0.44 5.03
N TYR A 101 20.16 0.75 4.84
CA TYR A 101 19.68 1.99 5.45
C TYR A 101 18.22 2.32 5.07
N PHE A 102 17.80 2.00 3.84
CA PHE A 102 16.45 2.32 3.38
C PHE A 102 15.40 1.51 4.15
N ARG A 103 15.73 0.24 4.43
CA ARG A 103 14.88 -0.67 5.22
C ARG A 103 14.91 -0.40 6.72
N ARG A 104 15.87 0.40 7.22
CA ARG A 104 15.90 0.79 8.64
C ARG A 104 14.77 1.76 9.00
N HIS A 105 14.27 2.53 8.04
CA HIS A 105 13.18 3.47 8.30
C HIS A 105 11.83 2.75 8.26
N TYR A 106 11.10 2.81 9.38
CA TYR A 106 9.84 2.08 9.58
C TYR A 106 8.78 2.35 8.50
N ILE A 107 8.63 3.61 8.08
CA ILE A 107 7.67 4.00 7.03
C ILE A 107 8.08 3.43 5.66
N ARG A 108 9.38 3.52 5.34
CA ARG A 108 9.91 3.10 4.03
C ARG A 108 9.82 1.60 3.88
N GLU A 109 10.12 0.86 4.95
CA GLU A 109 9.98 -0.59 4.97
C GLU A 109 8.51 -1.02 4.87
N ALA A 110 7.59 -0.35 5.57
CA ALA A 110 6.16 -0.65 5.47
C ALA A 110 5.64 -0.46 4.03
N LEU A 111 5.98 0.67 3.39
CA LEU A 111 5.61 0.94 2.01
C LEU A 111 6.27 -0.03 1.04
N PHE A 112 7.56 -0.35 1.23
CA PHE A 112 8.27 -1.31 0.39
C PHE A 112 7.63 -2.70 0.44
N LEU A 113 7.30 -3.20 1.64
CA LEU A 113 6.65 -4.51 1.79
C LEU A 113 5.26 -4.54 1.16
N ASN A 114 4.48 -3.46 1.30
CA ASN A 114 3.18 -3.36 0.63
C ASN A 114 3.34 -3.28 -0.90
N TRP A 115 4.32 -2.51 -1.37
CA TRP A 115 4.64 -2.40 -2.79
C TRP A 115 5.02 -3.75 -3.40
N GLN A 116 5.84 -4.56 -2.74
CA GLN A 116 6.21 -5.89 -3.24
C GLN A 116 4.99 -6.81 -3.43
N LYS A 117 3.95 -6.66 -2.62
CA LYS A 117 2.69 -7.42 -2.75
C LYS A 117 1.85 -6.92 -3.93
N ILE A 118 1.79 -5.61 -4.14
CA ILE A 118 0.88 -4.98 -5.09
C ILE A 118 1.50 -4.82 -6.48
N LYS A 119 2.82 -4.62 -6.60
CA LYS A 119 3.48 -4.26 -7.87
C LYS A 119 3.19 -5.24 -9.00
N LYS A 120 3.08 -6.55 -8.68
CA LYS A 120 2.77 -7.61 -9.66
C LYS A 120 1.32 -7.57 -10.14
N GLN A 121 0.42 -6.98 -9.37
CA GLN A 121 -0.99 -6.81 -9.73
C GLN A 121 -1.19 -5.56 -10.59
N CYS A 122 -0.39 -4.51 -10.37
CA CYS A 122 -0.50 -3.24 -11.09
C CYS A 122 0.33 -3.18 -12.38
N TYR A 123 1.48 -3.87 -12.45
CA TYR A 123 2.41 -3.75 -13.57
C TYR A 123 2.81 -5.12 -14.11
N LEU A 124 2.57 -5.31 -15.42
CA LEU A 124 3.02 -6.48 -16.19
C LEU A 124 4.42 -6.29 -16.79
N LYS A 125 4.87 -5.04 -16.93
CA LYS A 125 6.17 -4.63 -17.48
C LYS A 125 6.83 -3.59 -16.57
N ILE A 126 8.12 -3.33 -16.79
CA ILE A 126 8.85 -2.29 -16.07
C ILE A 126 8.21 -0.92 -16.39
N PRO A 127 7.77 -0.15 -15.38
CA PRO A 127 7.23 1.18 -15.58
C PRO A 127 8.31 2.18 -16.00
N THR A 128 7.95 3.14 -16.86
CA THR A 128 8.85 4.21 -17.33
C THR A 128 9.34 5.11 -16.20
N TRP A 129 8.51 5.33 -15.17
CA TRP A 129 8.90 6.13 -14.00
C TRP A 129 10.05 5.54 -13.17
N VAL A 130 10.44 4.28 -13.42
CA VAL A 130 11.61 3.66 -12.78
C VAL A 130 12.92 4.29 -13.29
N SER A 131 12.92 4.77 -14.54
CA SER A 131 14.02 5.54 -15.10
C SER A 131 13.82 7.01 -14.72
N THR A 132 14.76 7.60 -14.01
CA THR A 132 14.70 9.02 -13.64
C THR A 132 14.66 9.92 -14.87
N ILE A 133 15.40 9.56 -15.93
CA ILE A 133 15.43 10.30 -17.20
C ILE A 133 14.06 10.28 -17.89
N GLU A 134 13.38 9.14 -17.90
CA GLU A 134 12.04 8.99 -18.49
C GLU A 134 10.91 9.50 -17.58
N ALA A 135 11.17 9.65 -16.27
CA ALA A 135 10.21 10.19 -15.31
C ALA A 135 10.08 11.72 -15.41
N PHE A 136 11.12 12.40 -15.88
CA PHE A 136 11.16 13.86 -16.06
C PHE A 136 10.82 14.32 -17.49
N SER A 137 10.80 13.41 -18.47
CA SER A 137 10.40 13.67 -19.86
C SER A 137 8.88 13.64 -20.03
#